data_AF-R9PKM0-F1
#
_entry.id   AF-R9PKM0-F1
#
_cell.length_a   1.000
_cell.length_b   1.000
_cell.length_c   1.000
_cell.angle_alpha   90.00
_cell.angle_beta   90.00
_cell.angle_gamma   90.00
#
_symmetry.space_group_name_H-M   'P 1'
#
loop_
_entity.id
_entity.type
_entity.pdbx_description
1 polymer ?
#
loop_
_entity_poly.entity_id
_entity_poly.type
_entity_poly.pdbx_seq_one_letter_code
_entity_poly.pdbx_strand_id
1 'polypeptide(L)'
;MPLRIRPNGSKWWFFDYVAPVSGKRFKISFGQYPEVSLADARRKVAEERALAAAGGDPKVHSQHMRKEAEQEYNHTLKVVAKHWFERWKQQKRIGELTANKAWRLLELHVFTILIILL
;
A
#
# COMPACT_ATOMS: atom_id res chain seq x y z
N MET A 1 -19.22 14.08 -7.03
CA MET A 1 -18.30 13.51 -6.03
C MET A 1 -18.89 13.76 -4.64
N PRO A 2 -19.51 12.77 -4.00
CA PRO A 2 -20.10 12.96 -2.68
C PRO A 2 -19.07 12.73 -1.55
N LEU A 3 -19.14 13.59 -0.52
CA LEU A 3 -18.66 13.24 0.81
C LEU A 3 -19.72 12.36 1.47
N ARG A 4 -19.33 11.17 1.95
CA ARG A 4 -20.25 10.27 2.65
C ARG A 4 -19.90 10.20 4.12
N ILE A 5 -20.88 10.52 4.96
CA ILE A 5 -20.78 10.39 6.42
C ILE A 5 -21.39 9.05 6.81
N ARG A 6 -20.63 8.21 7.52
CA ARG A 6 -21.12 6.94 8.07
C ARG A 6 -21.75 7.18 9.45
N PRO A 7 -22.58 6.25 9.98
CA PRO A 7 -23.20 6.40 11.30
C PRO A 7 -22.19 6.61 12.44
N ASN A 8 -20.97 6.08 12.28
CA ASN A 8 -19.87 6.26 13.23
C ASN A 8 -19.15 7.63 13.11
N GLY A 9 -19.68 8.57 12.32
CA GLY A 9 -19.11 9.91 12.11
C GLY A 9 -17.96 9.99 11.10
N SER A 10 -17.42 8.86 10.63
CA SER A 10 -16.33 8.89 9.63
C SER A 10 -16.81 9.46 8.29
N LYS A 11 -16.00 10.33 7.69
CA LYS A 11 -16.33 11.07 6.47
C LYS A 11 -15.41 10.64 5.33
N TRP A 12 -15.97 10.08 4.27
CA TRP A 12 -15.19 9.47 3.17
C TRP A 12 -15.51 10.09 1.83
N TRP A 13 -14.46 10.33 1.03
CA TRP A 13 -14.58 10.77 -0.35
C TRP A 13 -14.80 9.59 -1.29
N PHE A 14 -15.86 9.65 -2.09
CA PHE A 14 -16.18 8.62 -3.06
C PHE A 14 -16.27 9.15 -4.49
N PHE A 15 -15.97 8.26 -5.43
CA PHE A 15 -16.13 8.47 -6.86
C PHE A 15 -16.85 7.29 -7.48
N ASP A 16 -17.97 7.62 -8.10
CA ASP A 16 -18.78 6.70 -8.87
C ASP A 16 -18.42 6.84 -10.35
N TYR A 17 -18.17 5.72 -11.02
CA TYR A 17 -17.85 5.68 -12.45
C TYR A 17 -18.47 4.44 -13.10
N VAL A 18 -18.53 4.45 -14.42
CA VAL A 18 -18.92 3.30 -15.23
C VAL A 18 -17.65 2.67 -15.77
N ALA A 19 -17.42 1.39 -15.50
CA ALA A 19 -16.25 0.71 -16.03
C ALA A 19 -16.34 0.62 -17.57
N PRO A 20 -15.27 1.00 -18.29
CA PRO A 20 -15.32 1.12 -19.75
C PRO A 20 -15.58 -0.22 -20.45
N VAL A 21 -15.10 -1.33 -19.88
CA VAL A 21 -15.25 -2.67 -20.47
C VAL A 21 -16.59 -3.31 -20.13
N SER A 22 -17.00 -3.26 -18.87
CA SER A 22 -18.18 -4.02 -18.39
C SER A 22 -19.48 -3.23 -18.38
N GLY A 23 -19.42 -1.90 -18.52
CA GLY A 23 -20.58 -1.01 -18.37
C GLY A 23 -21.17 -0.98 -16.95
N LYS A 24 -20.57 -1.69 -15.99
CA LYS A 24 -21.04 -1.74 -14.61
C LYS A 24 -20.64 -0.48 -13.86
N ARG A 25 -21.54 -0.01 -12.99
CA ARG A 25 -21.24 1.09 -12.07
C ARG A 25 -20.37 0.59 -10.92
N PHE A 26 -19.26 1.26 -10.71
CA PHE A 26 -18.34 1.02 -9.59
C PHE A 26 -18.20 2.28 -8.75
N LYS A 27 -17.79 2.06 -7.50
CA LYS A 27 -17.53 3.09 -6.50
C LYS A 27 -16.16 2.84 -5.91
N ILE A 28 -15.27 3.82 -5.98
CA ILE A 28 -13.95 3.81 -5.33
C ILE A 28 -13.85 4.95 -4.31
N SER A 29 -13.04 4.75 -3.27
CA SER A 29 -12.79 5.74 -2.22
C SER A 29 -11.42 6.39 -2.38
N PHE A 30 -11.32 7.69 -2.12
CA PHE A 30 -10.05 8.42 -2.18
C PHE A 30 -9.45 8.79 -0.82
N GLY A 31 -10.08 8.33 0.26
CA GLY A 31 -9.62 8.54 1.63
C GLY A 31 -10.67 9.20 2.52
N GLN A 32 -10.28 9.39 3.78
CA GLN A 32 -11.10 9.98 4.82
C GLN A 32 -10.81 11.49 4.92
N TYR A 33 -11.82 12.26 5.33
CA TYR A 33 -11.66 13.64 5.76
C TYR A 33 -11.41 13.66 7.29
N PRO A 34 -10.47 14.48 7.79
CA PRO A 34 -9.76 15.56 7.11
C PRO A 34 -8.43 15.18 6.46
N GLU A 35 -7.98 13.92 6.56
CA GLU A 35 -6.69 13.46 6.05
C GLU A 35 -6.52 13.70 4.54
N VAL A 36 -7.63 13.65 3.80
CA VAL A 36 -7.71 14.06 2.40
C VAL A 36 -8.62 15.27 2.30
N SER A 37 -8.04 16.39 1.86
CA SER A 37 -8.76 17.63 1.62
C SER A 37 -9.74 17.49 0.45
N LEU A 38 -10.76 18.36 0.39
CA LEU A 38 -11.67 18.39 -0.77
C LEU A 38 -10.92 18.70 -2.07
N ALA A 39 -9.89 19.56 -2.02
CA ALA A 39 -9.09 19.92 -3.19
C ALA A 39 -8.32 18.71 -3.72
N ASP A 40 -7.63 17.97 -2.84
CA ASP A 40 -6.91 16.76 -3.23
C ASP A 40 -7.85 15.67 -3.75
N ALA A 41 -9.01 15.51 -3.11
CA ALA A 41 -10.01 14.55 -3.52
C ALA A 41 -10.54 14.87 -4.93
N ARG A 42 -10.78 16.16 -5.24
CA ARG A 42 -11.18 16.62 -6.58
C ARG A 42 -10.09 16.38 -7.63
N ARG A 43 -8.82 16.64 -7.28
CA ARG A 43 -7.68 16.38 -8.16
C ARG A 43 -7.61 14.90 -8.56
N LYS A 44 -7.64 14.00 -7.57
CA LYS A 44 -7.65 12.54 -7.78
C LYS A 44 -8.83 12.07 -8.64
N VAL A 45 -10.02 12.63 -8.41
CA VAL A 45 -11.20 12.32 -9.25
C VAL A 45 -11.00 12.74 -10.70
N ALA A 46 -10.37 13.90 -10.95
CA ALA A 46 -10.12 14.36 -12.31
C ALA A 46 -9.14 13.43 -13.04
N GLU A 47 -8.08 12.99 -12.36
CA GLU A 47 -7.09 12.02 -12.86
C GLU A 47 -7.76 10.69 -13.23
N GLU A 48 -8.51 10.07 -12.31
CA GLU A 48 -9.19 8.79 -12.57
C GLU A 48 -10.31 8.90 -13.62
N ARG A 49 -10.95 10.06 -13.73
CA ARG A 49 -11.94 10.30 -14.79
C ARG A 49 -11.27 10.39 -16.15
N ALA A 50 -10.12 11.04 -16.25
CA ALA A 50 -9.33 11.08 -17.49
C ALA A 50 -8.86 9.68 -17.88
N LEU A 51 -8.39 8.89 -16.90
CA LEU A 51 -8.05 7.48 -17.12
C LEU A 51 -9.24 6.67 -17.67
N ALA A 52 -10.41 6.80 -17.04
CA ALA A 52 -11.62 6.12 -17.49
C ALA A 52 -12.04 6.53 -18.91
N ALA A 53 -11.92 7.82 -19.25
CA ALA A 53 -12.21 8.33 -20.59
C ALA A 53 -11.23 7.80 -21.65
N ALA A 54 -9.98 7.52 -21.26
CA ALA A 54 -8.98 6.88 -22.12
C ALA A 54 -9.14 5.34 -22.20
N GLY A 55 -10.18 4.77 -21.60
CA GLY A 55 -10.47 3.33 -21.62
C GLY A 55 -9.81 2.53 -20.49
N GLY A 56 -9.07 3.18 -19.59
CA GLY A 56 -8.51 2.53 -18.40
C GLY A 56 -9.57 2.26 -17.32
N ASP A 57 -9.34 1.28 -16.45
CA ASP A 57 -10.23 1.00 -15.31
C ASP A 57 -9.62 1.54 -14.00
N PRO A 58 -10.18 2.62 -13.41
CA PRO A 58 -9.75 3.17 -12.12
C PRO A 58 -9.59 2.15 -10.99
N LYS A 59 -10.44 1.11 -10.95
CA LYS A 59 -10.34 0.06 -9.93
C LYS A 59 -9.10 -0.79 -10.15
N VAL A 60 -8.79 -1.14 -11.39
CA VAL A 60 -7.57 -1.90 -11.73
C VAL A 60 -6.33 -1.07 -11.46
N HIS A 61 -6.35 0.21 -11.84
CA HIS A 61 -5.25 1.13 -11.55
C HIS A 61 -5.00 1.25 -10.04
N SER A 62 -6.04 1.48 -9.23
CA SER A 62 -5.92 1.51 -7.77
C SER A 62 -5.37 0.20 -7.18
N GLN A 63 -5.78 -0.95 -7.72
CA GLN A 63 -5.24 -2.25 -7.32
C GLN A 63 -3.77 -2.42 -7.70
N HIS A 64 -3.37 -1.92 -8.87
CA HIS A 64 -1.98 -1.96 -9.33
C HIS A 64 -1.09 -1.11 -8.43
N MET A 65 -1.45 0.15 -8.20
CA MET A 65 -0.72 1.05 -7.30
C MET A 65 -0.56 0.46 -5.90
N ARG A 66 -1.61 -0.19 -5.37
CA ARG A 66 -1.54 -0.88 -4.09
C ARG A 66 -0.56 -2.07 -4.12
N LYS A 67 -0.61 -2.88 -5.17
CA LYS A 67 0.32 -4.01 -5.33
C LYS A 67 1.76 -3.55 -5.49
N GLU A 68 2.01 -2.48 -6.22
CA GLU A 68 3.34 -1.89 -6.37
C GLU A 68 3.86 -1.41 -5.02
N ALA A 69 3.05 -0.67 -4.25
CA ALA A 69 3.42 -0.26 -2.89
C ALA A 69 3.68 -1.47 -1.95
N GLU A 70 2.86 -2.52 -2.04
CA GLU A 70 3.07 -3.76 -1.29
C GLU A 70 4.36 -4.47 -1.73
N GLN A 71 4.68 -4.48 -3.03
CA GLN A 71 5.91 -5.05 -3.57
C GLN A 71 7.14 -4.24 -3.15
N GLU A 72 7.12 -2.92 -3.24
CA GLU A 72 8.19 -2.04 -2.76
C GLU A 72 8.47 -2.29 -1.28
N TYR A 73 7.42 -2.37 -0.46
CA TYR A 73 7.56 -2.73 0.95
C TYR A 73 8.19 -4.12 1.13
N ASN A 74 7.73 -5.13 0.39
CA ASN A 74 8.24 -6.50 0.46
C ASN A 74 9.67 -6.65 -0.08
N HIS A 75 10.09 -5.78 -1.00
CA HIS A 75 11.44 -5.73 -1.56
C HIS A 75 12.42 -4.93 -0.70
N THR A 76 11.97 -4.35 0.41
CA THR A 76 12.91 -3.74 1.37
C THR A 76 13.87 -4.80 1.92
N LEU A 77 15.14 -4.43 2.08
CA LEU A 77 16.17 -5.34 2.60
C LEU A 77 15.75 -5.97 3.93
N LYS A 78 15.07 -5.20 4.79
CA LYS A 78 14.58 -5.67 6.08
C LYS A 78 13.57 -6.82 5.95
N VAL A 79 12.61 -6.70 5.03
CA VAL A 79 11.59 -7.75 4.81
C VAL A 79 12.23 -8.98 4.16
N VAL A 80 13.08 -8.79 3.15
CA VAL A 80 13.81 -9.90 2.50
C VAL A 80 14.71 -10.63 3.50
N ALA A 81 15.47 -9.90 4.32
CA ALA A 81 16.34 -10.46 5.34
C ALA A 81 15.54 -11.23 6.39
N LYS A 82 14.35 -10.75 6.79
CA LYS A 82 13.47 -11.48 7.71
C LYS A 82 13.03 -12.82 7.12
N HIS A 83 12.55 -12.83 5.87
CA HIS A 83 12.13 -14.06 5.19
C HIS A 83 13.28 -15.05 5.01
N TRP A 84 14.47 -14.56 4.62
CA TRP A 84 15.67 -15.37 4.55
C TRP A 84 16.03 -15.96 5.91
N PHE A 85 16.01 -15.14 6.96
CA PHE A 85 16.41 -15.53 8.30
C PHE A 85 15.50 -16.61 8.90
N GLU A 86 14.18 -16.48 8.73
CA GLU A 86 13.21 -17.50 9.14
C GLU A 86 13.47 -18.84 8.44
N ARG A 87 13.69 -18.81 7.12
CA ARG A 87 14.02 -20.00 6.34
C ARG A 87 15.35 -20.62 6.78
N TRP A 88 16.37 -19.80 7.00
CA TRP A 88 17.69 -20.24 7.45
C TRP A 88 17.63 -20.89 8.85
N LYS A 89 16.89 -20.28 9.79
CA LYS A 89 16.65 -20.83 11.14
C LYS A 89 16.01 -22.22 11.07
N GLN A 90 14.99 -22.38 10.22
CA GLN A 90 14.31 -23.67 10.01
C GLN A 90 15.23 -24.73 9.38
N GLN A 91 15.93 -24.39 8.30
CA GLN A 91 16.81 -25.32 7.59
C GLN A 91 17.98 -25.82 8.43
N LYS A 92 18.60 -24.92 9.19
CA LYS A 92 19.77 -25.23 10.02
C LYS A 92 19.41 -25.67 11.44
N ARG A 93 18.10 -25.74 11.77
CA ARG A 93 17.57 -26.11 13.10
C ARG A 93 18.27 -25.34 14.24
N ILE A 94 18.48 -24.05 14.03
CA ILE A 94 19.27 -23.21 14.95
C ILE A 94 18.43 -22.89 16.18
N GLY A 95 19.02 -23.06 17.37
CA GLY A 95 18.39 -22.71 18.63
C GLY A 95 18.10 -21.21 18.75
N GLU A 96 17.05 -20.87 19.50
CA GLU A 96 16.51 -19.51 19.67
C GLU A 96 17.59 -18.48 20.02
N LEU A 97 18.50 -18.82 20.93
CA LEU A 97 19.54 -17.92 21.42
C LEU A 97 20.55 -17.53 20.32
N THR A 98 20.98 -18.49 19.51
CA THR A 98 21.93 -18.25 18.41
C THR A 98 21.27 -17.48 17.27
N ALA A 99 20.00 -17.79 16.98
CA ALA A 99 19.21 -17.04 16.02
C ALA A 99 19.08 -15.56 16.46
N ASN A 100 18.67 -15.30 17.70
CA ASN A 100 18.48 -13.94 18.20
C ASN A 100 19.77 -13.11 18.15
N LYS A 101 20.94 -13.72 18.43
CA LYS A 101 22.24 -13.05 18.26
C LYS A 101 22.50 -12.66 16.80
N ALA A 102 22.29 -13.58 15.86
CA ALA A 102 22.49 -13.31 14.43
C ALA A 102 21.54 -12.23 13.90
N TRP A 103 20.26 -12.26 14.31
CA TRP A 103 19.31 -11.21 13.94
C TRP A 103 19.70 -9.84 14.50
N ARG A 104 20.16 -9.79 15.76
CA ARG A 104 20.61 -8.54 16.40
C ARG A 104 21.81 -7.91 15.69
N LEU A 105 22.70 -8.71 15.09
CA LEU A 105 23.79 -8.20 14.26
C LEU A 105 23.28 -7.53 12.98
N LEU A 106 22.25 -8.10 12.34
CA LEU A 106 21.59 -7.46 11.20
C LEU A 106 20.94 -6.14 11.60
N GLU A 107 20.28 -6.09 12.75
CA GLU A 107 19.70 -4.84 13.27
C GLU A 107 20.77 -3.77 13.49
N LEU A 108 21.84 -4.10 14.22
CA LEU A 108 22.87 -3.15 14.59
C LEU A 108 23.70 -2.65 13.40
N HIS A 109 24.09 -3.54 12.50
CA HIS A 109 25.10 -3.21 11.47
C HIS A 109 24.52 -3.06 10.07
N VAL A 110 23.38 -3.67 9.77
CA VAL A 110 22.79 -3.60 8.42
C VAL A 110 21.62 -2.62 8.41
N PHE A 111 20.64 -2.80 9.31
CA PHE A 111 19.44 -1.97 9.32
C PHE A 111 19.66 -0.58 9.91
N THR A 112 20.55 -0.42 10.90
CA THR A 112 20.90 0.93 11.42
C THR A 112 21.50 1.82 10.34
N ILE A 113 22.35 1.27 9.46
CA ILE A 113 23.00 2.04 8.39
C ILE A 113 21.97 2.47 7.33
N LEU A 114 21.01 1.60 7.01
CA LEU A 114 19.94 1.91 6.06
C LEU A 114 19.02 3.05 6.51
N ILE A 115 18.84 3.25 7.82
CA ILE A 115 18.03 4.35 8.36
C ILE A 115 18.77 5.70 8.23
N ILE A 116 20.10 5.69 8.21
CA ILE A 116 20.92 6.92 8.13
C ILE A 116 21.07 7.40 6.68
N LEU A 117 20.85 6.52 5.70
CA LEU A 117 21.03 6.79 4.26
C LEU A 117 19.72 7.13 3.51
N LEU A 118 18.57 7.11 4.20
CA LEU A 118 17.25 7.47 3.67
C LEU A 118 16.74 8.72 4.38
#